data_AF-A0A0N9VVP9-F1
#
_entry.id   AF-A0A0N9VVP9-F1
#
_cell.length_a   1.000
_cell.length_b   1.000
_cell.length_c   1.000
_cell.angle_alpha   90.00
_cell.angle_beta   90.00
_cell.angle_gamma   90.00
#
_symmetry.space_group_name_H-M   'P 1'
#
loop_
_entity.id
_entity.type
_entity.pdbx_description
1 polymer ?
#
loop_
_entity_poly.entity_id
_entity_poly.type
_entity_poly.pdbx_seq_one_letter_code
_entity_poly.pdbx_strand_id
1 'polypeptide(L)'
;MKFEGTFQYMGNHGIVFNISQITLTDSERGRLRELHFGEAKNAHYEVNSKVVEVYDKMLAKNLPCVMMIGISKPLTRQQGDALNAQRTTIANLAATAFTAAAKAVAPSYVAISVGAGVRTYANEILPTYHAGDVLVSIEAQVNGGIGPQRTLSTLIIKT
;
A
#
# COMPACT_ATOMS: atom_id res chain seq x y z
N MET A 1 -2.37 11.43 14.24
CA MET A 1 -2.42 10.33 13.27
C MET A 1 -2.98 9.17 14.05
N LYS A 2 -4.00 8.51 13.51
CA LYS A 2 -4.65 7.38 14.14
C LYS A 2 -4.22 6.09 13.43
N PHE A 3 -3.64 5.15 14.17
CA PHE A 3 -3.41 3.79 13.69
C PHE A 3 -4.67 2.98 13.94
N GLU A 4 -5.28 2.45 12.88
CA GLU A 4 -6.49 1.63 12.97
C GLU A 4 -6.16 0.16 13.24
N GLY A 5 -5.00 -0.31 12.75
CA GLY A 5 -4.49 -1.64 13.05
C GLY A 5 -3.49 -2.17 12.03
N THR A 6 -2.98 -3.37 12.32
CA THR A 6 -2.09 -4.14 11.44
C THR A 6 -2.71 -5.50 11.12
N PHE A 7 -2.69 -5.90 9.85
CA PHE A 7 -3.32 -7.13 9.37
C PHE A 7 -2.33 -7.92 8.53
N GLN A 8 -2.33 -9.24 8.67
CA GLN A 8 -1.63 -10.12 7.74
C GLN A 8 -2.61 -10.67 6.73
N TYR A 9 -2.25 -10.57 5.46
CA TYR A 9 -2.99 -11.15 4.36
C TYR A 9 -2.08 -12.04 3.52
N MET A 10 -2.47 -13.29 3.35
CA MET A 10 -1.83 -14.18 2.39
C MET A 10 -2.55 -14.05 1.06
N GLY A 11 -1.89 -13.38 0.11
CA GLY A 11 -2.38 -13.21 -1.25
C GLY A 11 -2.04 -14.37 -2.17
N ASN A 12 -2.26 -14.13 -3.47
CA ASN A 12 -1.94 -15.11 -4.51
C ASN A 12 -0.48 -15.56 -4.42
N HIS A 13 -0.23 -16.82 -4.80
CA HIS A 13 1.08 -17.46 -4.71
C HIS A 13 1.66 -17.55 -3.29
N GLY A 14 0.81 -17.44 -2.26
CA GLY A 14 1.23 -17.51 -0.86
C GLY A 14 2.05 -16.30 -0.40
N ILE A 15 1.98 -15.18 -1.12
CA ILE A 15 2.71 -13.96 -0.76
C ILE A 15 2.02 -13.34 0.45
N VAL A 16 2.76 -13.19 1.55
CA VAL A 16 2.24 -12.65 2.80
C VAL A 16 2.53 -11.15 2.86
N PHE A 17 1.49 -10.34 2.99
CA PHE A 17 1.54 -8.91 3.21
C PHE A 17 1.22 -8.57 4.66
N ASN A 18 2.06 -7.72 5.28
CA ASN A 18 1.72 -6.98 6.49
C ASN A 18 1.11 -5.64 6.06
N ILE A 19 -0.12 -5.40 6.44
CA ILE A 19 -0.90 -4.21 6.06
C ILE A 19 -1.07 -3.35 7.30
N SER A 20 -0.59 -2.11 7.26
CA SER A 20 -0.84 -1.09 8.27
C SER A 20 -1.88 -0.12 7.76
N GLN A 21 -2.95 0.10 8.52
CA GLN A 21 -3.94 1.13 8.22
C GLN A 21 -3.77 2.33 9.14
N ILE A 22 -3.67 3.51 8.53
CA ILE A 22 -3.57 4.78 9.23
C ILE A 22 -4.59 5.77 8.67
N THR A 23 -5.09 6.64 9.54
CA THR A 23 -5.90 7.79 9.17
C THR A 23 -5.19 9.04 9.65
N LEU A 24 -5.03 10.04 8.78
CA LEU A 24 -4.35 11.28 9.12
C LEU A 24 -4.91 12.51 8.41
N THR A 25 -4.62 13.67 8.97
CA THR A 25 -4.94 15.01 8.41
C THR A 25 -3.66 15.78 8.09
N ASP A 26 -3.78 16.94 7.43
CA ASP A 26 -2.63 17.75 6.98
C ASP A 26 -1.69 18.20 8.12
N SER A 27 -2.25 18.52 9.30
CA SER A 27 -1.47 18.81 10.51
C SER A 27 -0.54 17.68 10.95
N GLU A 28 -0.79 16.46 10.48
CA GLU A 28 -0.10 15.24 10.88
C GLU A 28 0.83 14.72 9.78
N ARG A 29 0.85 15.37 8.61
CA ARG A 29 1.66 15.01 7.44
C ARG A 29 3.15 14.91 7.77
N GLY A 30 3.66 15.73 8.69
CA GLY A 30 5.04 15.65 9.18
C GLY A 30 5.40 14.31 9.81
N ARG A 31 4.43 13.66 10.49
CA ARG A 31 4.62 12.38 11.18
C ARG A 31 4.74 11.18 10.25
N LEU A 32 4.38 11.32 8.97
CA LEU A 32 4.57 10.26 7.96
C LEU A 32 6.06 9.90 7.79
N ARG A 33 6.96 10.85 8.03
CA ARG A 33 8.42 10.62 7.97
C ARG A 33 8.96 9.84 9.17
N GLU A 34 8.20 9.81 10.26
CA GLU A 34 8.52 9.13 11.53
C GLU A 34 7.90 7.73 11.62
N LEU A 35 7.07 7.34 10.64
CA LEU A 35 6.52 5.98 10.57
C LEU A 35 7.67 5.00 10.50
N HIS A 36 7.69 3.94 11.29
CA HIS A 36 8.69 2.87 11.21
C HIS A 36 8.03 1.57 10.76
N PHE A 37 8.43 1.08 9.59
CA PHE A 37 7.96 -0.19 9.03
C PHE A 37 9.07 -1.24 9.18
N GLY A 38 8.95 -2.13 10.18
CA GLY A 38 9.98 -3.14 10.46
C GLY A 38 10.24 -4.08 9.28
N GLU A 39 9.22 -4.31 8.46
CA GLU A 39 9.25 -5.15 7.26
C GLU A 39 10.09 -4.56 6.14
N ALA A 40 10.20 -3.22 6.06
CA ALA A 40 10.96 -2.53 5.02
C ALA A 40 12.47 -2.57 5.26
N LYS A 41 12.94 -3.05 6.43
CA LYS A 41 14.35 -3.12 6.83
C LYS A 41 15.11 -1.82 6.49
N ASN A 42 16.13 -1.89 5.63
CA ASN A 42 16.98 -0.77 5.25
C ASN A 42 16.31 0.21 4.26
N ALA A 43 15.24 -0.19 3.59
CA ALA A 43 14.51 0.65 2.62
C ALA A 43 13.42 1.50 3.28
N HIS A 44 13.48 1.64 4.60
CA HIS A 44 12.52 2.38 5.40
C HIS A 44 12.33 3.84 4.92
N TYR A 45 13.41 4.52 4.57
CA TYR A 45 13.36 5.87 3.99
C TYR A 45 12.65 5.94 2.64
N GLU A 46 12.82 4.92 1.78
CA GLU A 46 12.18 4.87 0.47
C GLU A 46 10.66 4.68 0.62
N VAL A 47 10.26 3.78 1.52
CA VAL A 47 8.84 3.57 1.85
C VAL A 47 8.22 4.84 2.41
N ASN A 48 8.83 5.47 3.42
CA ASN A 48 8.32 6.71 4.00
C ASN A 48 8.21 7.84 2.97
N SER A 49 9.22 7.99 2.11
CA SER A 49 9.19 8.99 1.04
C SER A 49 8.04 8.73 0.07
N LYS A 50 7.79 7.47 -0.31
CA LYS A 50 6.65 7.12 -1.15
C LYS A 50 5.32 7.33 -0.45
N VAL A 51 5.19 7.01 0.83
CA VAL A 51 3.96 7.27 1.61
C VAL A 51 3.65 8.78 1.62
N VAL A 52 4.65 9.63 1.87
CA VAL A 52 4.50 11.09 1.80
C VAL A 52 4.10 11.55 0.39
N GLU A 53 4.75 11.03 -0.65
CA GLU A 53 4.43 11.34 -2.05
C GLU A 53 2.97 11.01 -2.38
N VAL A 54 2.49 9.84 -1.95
CA VAL A 54 1.11 9.40 -2.16
C VAL A 54 0.14 10.33 -1.42
N TYR A 55 0.42 10.66 -0.15
CA TYR A 55 -0.41 11.58 0.62
C TYR A 55 -0.50 12.97 -0.04
N ASP A 56 0.64 13.54 -0.44
CA ASP A 56 0.68 14.88 -1.06
C ASP A 56 -0.13 14.91 -2.36
N LYS A 57 -0.11 13.83 -3.15
CA LYS A 57 -0.91 13.70 -4.38
C LYS A 57 -2.42 13.71 -4.13
N MET A 58 -2.89 13.30 -2.95
CA MET A 58 -4.32 13.28 -2.62
C MET A 58 -4.89 14.69 -2.45
N LEU A 59 -4.06 15.69 -2.14
CA LEU A 59 -4.47 17.08 -1.88
C LEU A 59 -5.68 17.14 -0.93
N ALA A 60 -5.59 16.38 0.18
CA ALA A 60 -6.68 16.16 1.13
C ALA A 60 -7.10 17.44 1.87
N LYS A 61 -6.21 18.45 1.95
CA LYS A 61 -6.38 19.63 2.82
C LYS A 61 -6.74 19.18 4.24
N ASN A 62 -7.85 19.67 4.78
CA ASN A 62 -8.29 19.34 6.15
C ASN A 62 -9.16 18.08 6.23
N LEU A 63 -9.32 17.33 5.13
CA LEU A 63 -10.08 16.09 5.13
C LEU A 63 -9.21 14.92 5.62
N PRO A 64 -9.81 13.97 6.35
CA PRO A 64 -9.11 12.76 6.75
C PRO A 64 -8.73 11.93 5.51
N CYS A 65 -7.45 11.58 5.41
CA CYS A 65 -6.92 10.66 4.43
C CYS A 65 -6.71 9.31 5.11
N VAL A 66 -7.37 8.28 4.60
CA VAL A 66 -7.17 6.89 5.04
C VAL A 66 -6.10 6.29 4.14
N MET A 67 -5.03 5.76 4.72
CA MET A 67 -3.96 5.11 3.99
C MET A 67 -3.76 3.67 4.47
N MET A 68 -3.54 2.78 3.51
CA MET A 68 -3.20 1.38 3.73
C MET A 68 -1.81 1.13 3.15
N ILE A 69 -0.87 0.70 3.98
CA ILE A 69 0.50 0.43 3.60
C ILE A 69 0.72 -1.08 3.74
N GLY A 70 0.84 -1.77 2.61
CA GLY A 70 1.09 -3.21 2.52
C GLY A 70 2.55 -3.48 2.17
N ILE A 71 3.26 -4.20 3.03
CA ILE A 71 4.65 -4.61 2.79
C ILE A 71 4.71 -6.13 2.86
N SER A 72 5.19 -6.77 1.78
CA SER A 72 5.31 -8.21 1.75
C SER A 72 6.48 -8.71 2.59
N LYS A 73 6.44 -9.97 2.99
CA LYS A 73 7.67 -10.70 3.32
C LYS A 73 8.56 -10.79 2.07
N PRO A 74 9.90 -10.95 2.24
CA PRO A 74 10.79 -11.21 1.12
C PRO A 74 10.28 -12.37 0.27
N LEU A 75 10.21 -12.17 -1.04
CA LEU A 75 9.72 -13.19 -1.96
C LEU A 75 10.61 -14.42 -1.93
N THR A 76 10.00 -15.59 -1.95
CA THR A 76 10.71 -16.83 -2.27
C THR A 76 11.00 -16.88 -3.77
N ARG A 77 11.97 -17.71 -4.17
CA ARG A 77 12.27 -17.94 -5.59
C ARG A 77 11.04 -18.39 -6.37
N GLN A 78 10.27 -19.32 -5.82
CA GLN A 78 9.03 -19.83 -6.43
C GLN A 78 7.98 -18.71 -6.60
N GLN A 79 7.88 -17.78 -5.65
CA GLN A 79 6.99 -16.64 -5.76
C GLN A 79 7.42 -15.68 -6.86
N GLY A 80 8.71 -15.33 -6.92
CA GLY A 80 9.25 -14.48 -7.99
C GLY A 80 8.99 -15.09 -9.37
N ASP A 81 9.31 -16.37 -9.54
CA ASP A 81 9.09 -17.11 -10.79
C ASP A 81 7.60 -17.15 -11.19
N ALA A 82 6.70 -17.38 -10.22
CA ALA A 82 5.25 -17.37 -10.47
C ALA A 82 4.74 -15.99 -10.91
N LEU A 83 5.19 -14.91 -10.26
CA LEU A 83 4.81 -13.55 -10.62
C LEU A 83 5.32 -13.17 -12.03
N ASN A 84 6.54 -13.58 -12.37
CA ASN A 84 7.13 -13.38 -13.69
C ASN A 84 6.35 -14.16 -14.78
N ALA A 85 6.03 -15.42 -14.51
CA ALA A 85 5.30 -16.28 -15.46
C ALA A 85 3.88 -15.77 -15.75
N GLN A 86 3.19 -15.28 -14.72
CA GLN A 86 1.82 -14.79 -14.83
C GLN A 86 1.72 -13.29 -15.16
N ARG A 87 2.86 -12.61 -15.32
CA ARG A 87 2.94 -11.14 -15.50
C ARG A 87 2.08 -10.39 -14.48
N THR A 88 2.03 -10.90 -13.26
CA THR A 88 1.18 -10.33 -12.22
C THR A 88 1.79 -9.02 -11.75
N THR A 89 0.99 -7.95 -11.73
CA THR A 89 1.41 -6.65 -11.22
C THR A 89 1.20 -6.59 -9.70
N ILE A 90 2.11 -5.91 -9.01
CA ILE A 90 2.01 -5.67 -7.57
C ILE A 90 0.69 -4.96 -7.23
N ALA A 91 0.25 -4.04 -8.10
CA ALA A 91 -1.01 -3.32 -7.91
C ALA A 91 -2.22 -4.26 -7.79
N ASN A 92 -2.27 -5.34 -8.58
CA ASN A 92 -3.34 -6.33 -8.49
C ASN A 92 -3.27 -7.11 -7.18
N LEU A 93 -2.07 -7.54 -6.76
CA LEU A 93 -1.88 -8.22 -5.48
C LEU A 93 -2.31 -7.33 -4.31
N ALA A 94 -1.85 -6.07 -4.33
CA ALA A 94 -2.18 -5.07 -3.33
C ALA A 94 -3.67 -4.81 -3.23
N ALA A 95 -4.35 -4.64 -4.37
CA ALA A 95 -5.79 -4.42 -4.40
C ALA A 95 -6.56 -5.57 -3.73
N THR A 96 -6.15 -6.83 -3.96
CA THR A 96 -6.77 -7.98 -3.26
C THR A 96 -6.51 -7.94 -1.76
N ALA A 97 -5.27 -7.62 -1.37
CA ALA A 97 -4.86 -7.56 0.02
C ALA A 97 -5.58 -6.45 0.80
N PHE A 98 -5.68 -5.26 0.21
CA PHE A 98 -6.39 -4.14 0.79
C PHE A 98 -7.90 -4.35 0.82
N THR A 99 -8.49 -5.02 -0.17
CA THR A 99 -9.90 -5.46 -0.09
C THR A 99 -10.14 -6.34 1.13
N ALA A 100 -9.26 -7.32 1.36
CA ALA A 100 -9.41 -8.24 2.48
C ALA A 100 -9.22 -7.54 3.83
N ALA A 101 -8.19 -6.69 3.96
CA ALA A 101 -7.96 -5.91 5.16
C ALA A 101 -9.10 -4.93 5.45
N ALA A 102 -9.61 -4.23 4.43
CA ALA A 102 -10.77 -3.34 4.55
C ALA A 102 -12.01 -4.08 5.10
N LYS A 103 -12.26 -5.33 4.67
CA LYS A 103 -13.34 -6.15 5.22
C LYS A 103 -13.11 -6.58 6.68
N ALA A 104 -11.86 -6.75 7.09
CA ALA A 104 -11.51 -7.15 8.45
C ALA A 104 -11.61 -5.99 9.45
N VAL A 105 -11.43 -4.75 9.00
CA VAL A 105 -11.43 -3.53 9.85
C VAL A 105 -12.67 -2.67 9.76
N ALA A 106 -13.45 -2.76 8.68
CA ALA A 106 -14.55 -1.82 8.51
C ALA A 106 -15.69 -2.12 9.49
N PRO A 107 -16.10 -1.16 10.35
CA PRO A 107 -17.47 -1.15 10.82
C PRO A 107 -18.39 -0.86 9.63
N SER A 108 -19.58 -1.47 9.62
CA SER A 108 -20.54 -1.57 8.51
C SER A 108 -20.94 -0.28 7.77
N TYR A 109 -20.53 0.89 8.24
CA TYR A 109 -20.85 2.20 7.67
C TYR A 109 -19.72 2.84 6.84
N VAL A 110 -18.49 2.31 6.87
CA VAL A 110 -17.39 2.81 6.01
C VAL A 110 -17.32 1.93 4.78
N ALA A 111 -18.07 2.31 3.74
CA ALA A 111 -18.01 1.66 2.44
C ALA A 111 -16.65 1.93 1.78
N ILE A 112 -15.64 1.15 2.16
CA ILE A 112 -14.37 1.08 1.43
C ILE A 112 -14.66 0.30 0.14
N SER A 113 -15.15 0.99 -0.90
CA SER A 113 -15.42 0.39 -2.21
C SER A 113 -14.09 0.17 -2.95
N VAL A 114 -13.47 -0.98 -2.70
CA VAL A 114 -12.16 -1.33 -3.28
C VAL A 114 -12.35 -1.78 -4.75
N GLY A 115 -12.52 -0.84 -5.69
CA GLY A 115 -12.44 -1.17 -7.13
C GLY A 115 -12.77 -0.05 -8.12
N ALA A 116 -13.75 0.80 -7.84
CA ALA A 116 -14.16 1.87 -8.76
C ALA A 116 -13.35 3.16 -8.52
N GLY A 117 -12.84 3.78 -9.59
CA GLY A 117 -12.23 5.12 -9.55
C GLY A 117 -10.82 5.22 -8.94
N VAL A 118 -10.08 4.11 -8.78
CA VAL A 118 -8.69 4.15 -8.32
C VAL A 118 -7.79 4.69 -9.41
N ARG A 119 -7.07 5.77 -9.12
CA ARG A 119 -5.95 6.18 -9.98
C ARG A 119 -4.71 5.40 -9.56
N THR A 120 -4.38 4.38 -10.36
CA THR A 120 -3.20 3.55 -10.12
C THR A 120 -1.97 4.25 -10.68
N TYR A 121 -0.96 4.44 -9.83
CA TYR A 121 0.38 4.88 -10.19
C TYR A 121 1.34 3.74 -9.87
N ALA A 122 1.38 2.76 -10.75
CA ALA A 122 2.45 1.78 -10.75
C ALA A 122 3.69 2.43 -11.39
N ASN A 123 4.86 2.27 -10.78
CA ASN A 123 6.11 2.48 -11.51
C ASN A 123 6.23 1.32 -12.52
N GLU A 124 5.62 1.51 -13.70
CA GLU A 124 5.51 0.52 -14.78
C GLU A 124 6.84 0.28 -15.51
N ILE A 125 7.79 -0.34 -14.83
CA ILE A 125 8.74 -1.22 -15.50
C ILE A 125 8.22 -2.62 -15.23
N LEU A 126 8.00 -3.45 -16.25
CA LEU A 126 7.73 -4.89 -16.08
C LEU A 126 8.84 -5.46 -15.20
N PRO A 127 8.63 -5.63 -13.88
CA PRO A 127 9.74 -5.93 -13.01
C PRO A 127 9.97 -7.43 -13.13
N THR A 128 11.21 -7.82 -13.43
CA THR A 128 11.63 -9.18 -13.12
C THR A 128 11.70 -9.29 -11.59
N TYR A 129 10.79 -10.07 -11.02
CA TYR A 129 10.77 -10.35 -9.59
C TYR A 129 11.84 -11.37 -9.24
N HIS A 130 12.63 -11.10 -8.21
CA HIS A 130 13.68 -11.97 -7.72
C HIS A 130 13.37 -12.49 -6.31
N ALA A 131 14.03 -13.59 -5.95
CA ALA A 131 14.01 -14.06 -4.57
C ALA A 131 14.66 -13.00 -3.67
N GLY A 132 14.01 -12.69 -2.55
CA GLY A 132 14.43 -11.67 -1.61
C GLY A 132 13.74 -10.31 -1.80
N ASP A 133 13.18 -10.04 -2.99
CA ASP A 133 12.50 -8.78 -3.27
C ASP A 133 11.35 -8.56 -2.28
N VAL A 134 11.16 -7.31 -1.85
CA VAL A 134 10.04 -6.93 -0.97
C VAL A 134 9.10 -6.03 -1.76
N LEU A 135 7.83 -6.44 -1.83
CA LEU A 135 6.79 -5.70 -2.51
C LEU A 135 6.19 -4.70 -1.52
N VAL A 136 6.14 -3.43 -1.92
CA VAL A 136 5.49 -2.37 -1.14
C VAL A 136 4.37 -1.77 -1.95
N SER A 137 3.21 -1.64 -1.32
CA SER A 137 2.02 -1.05 -1.90
C SER A 137 1.41 -0.08 -0.91
N ILE A 138 0.95 1.05 -1.41
CA ILE A 138 0.38 2.12 -0.63
C ILE A 138 -0.89 2.56 -1.33
N GLU A 139 -2.02 2.37 -0.66
CA GLU A 139 -3.29 2.91 -1.08
C GLU A 139 -3.66 4.09 -0.19
N ALA A 140 -4.17 5.16 -0.79
CA ALA A 140 -4.72 6.31 -0.08
C ALA A 140 -6.12 6.61 -0.60
N GLN A 141 -7.02 6.97 0.30
CA GLN A 141 -8.39 7.34 0.02
C GLN A 141 -8.78 8.59 0.81
N VAL A 142 -9.39 9.54 0.11
CA VAL A 142 -9.99 10.76 0.68
C VAL A 142 -11.41 10.87 0.13
N ASN A 143 -12.39 11.06 1.01
CA ASN A 143 -13.75 11.35 0.58
C ASN A 143 -13.92 12.86 0.42
N GLY A 144 -13.96 13.34 -0.83
CA GLY A 144 -13.91 14.76 -1.18
C GLY A 144 -12.50 15.24 -1.54
N GLY A 145 -12.24 16.54 -1.38
CA GLY A 145 -10.93 17.14 -1.66
C GLY A 145 -10.77 17.61 -3.11
N ILE A 146 -9.59 18.14 -3.43
CA ILE A 146 -9.26 18.65 -4.78
C ILE A 146 -8.58 17.56 -5.62
N GLY A 147 -7.74 16.74 -4.99
CA GLY A 147 -6.99 15.69 -5.67
C GLY A 147 -7.82 14.46 -5.97
N PRO A 148 -7.18 13.38 -6.42
CA PRO A 148 -7.83 12.09 -6.61
C PRO A 148 -8.47 11.62 -5.30
N GLN A 149 -9.69 11.08 -5.37
CA GLN A 149 -10.32 10.48 -4.20
C GLN A 149 -9.67 9.17 -3.79
N ARG A 150 -8.93 8.52 -4.69
CA ARG A 150 -8.24 7.26 -4.42
C ARG A 150 -7.00 7.10 -5.28
N THR A 151 -5.88 6.78 -4.63
CA THR A 151 -4.57 6.59 -5.26
C THR A 151 -3.96 5.29 -4.79
N LEU A 152 -3.48 4.46 -5.71
CA LEU A 152 -2.69 3.26 -5.41
C LEU A 152 -1.30 3.43 -5.99
N SER A 153 -0.26 3.28 -5.19
CA SER A 153 1.13 3.29 -5.64
C SER A 153 1.89 2.07 -5.15
N THR A 154 2.74 1.52 -6.00
CA THR A 154 3.52 0.32 -5.71
C THR A 154 4.98 0.52 -6.07
N LEU A 155 5.88 -0.08 -5.28
CA LEU A 155 7.31 -0.19 -5.60
C LEU A 155 7.86 -1.56 -5.17
N ILE A 156 9.05 -1.88 -5.65
CA ILE A 156 9.82 -3.06 -5.25
C ILE A 156 11.09 -2.60 -4.59
N ILE A 157 11.34 -3.09 -3.39
CA ILE A 157 12.65 -3.02 -2.77
C ILE A 157 13.43 -4.23 -3.25
N LYS A 158 14.46 -3.98 -4.05
CA LYS A 158 15.34 -5.03 -4.57
C LYS A 158 16.34 -5.47 -3.50
N THR A 159 16.65 -6.76 -3.51
CA THR A 159 17.72 -7.35 -2.69
C THR A 159 19.10 -7.18 -3.31
#